data_AF-A0A7C1B1Y8-F1
#
_entry.id   AF-A0A7C1B1Y8-F1
#
_cell.length_a   1.000
_cell.length_b   1.000
_cell.length_c   1.000
_cell.angle_alpha   90.00
_cell.angle_beta   90.00
_cell.angle_gamma   90.00
#
_symmetry.space_group_name_H-M   'P 1'
#
loop_
_entity.id
_entity.type
_entity.pdbx_description
1 polymer ?
#
loop_
_entity_poly.entity_id
_entity_poly.type
_entity_poly.pdbx_seq_one_letter_code
_entity_poly.pdbx_strand_id
1 'polypeptide(L)' 'MAKGKTRKEGALPPTGAGLIRYFDEETKGIKMSPYIAVGLCIATGVIVVLLHVLR' A
#
# COMPACT_ATOMS: atom_id res chain seq x y z
N MET A 1 -29.46 7.24 45.27
CA MET A 1 -29.88 6.57 44.01
C MET A 1 -28.86 6.90 42.94
N ALA A 2 -28.33 6.02 42.09
CA ALA A 2 -27.96 4.61 42.19
C ALA A 2 -26.73 4.48 41.28
N LYS A 3 -25.65 3.89 41.81
CA LYS A 3 -24.43 3.60 41.08
C LYS A 3 -24.65 2.34 40.24
N GLY A 4 -24.48 2.39 38.92
CA GLY A 4 -24.56 1.23 38.02
C GLY A 4 -23.41 1.28 37.01
N LYS A 5 -22.30 0.56 37.22
CA LYS A 5 -22.04 -0.87 36.99
C LYS A 5 -21.54 -1.13 35.56
N THR A 6 -20.26 -1.49 35.51
CA THR A 6 -19.51 -2.06 34.40
C THR A 6 -20.32 -2.95 33.45
N ARG A 7 -20.17 -2.72 32.15
CA ARG A 7 -20.35 -3.76 31.14
C ARG A 7 -19.15 -3.72 30.19
N LYS A 8 -18.16 -4.57 30.49
CA LYS A 8 -17.30 -5.15 29.46
C LYS A 8 -18.19 -6.00 28.57
N GLU A 9 -18.84 -5.37 27.59
CA GLU A 9 -19.28 -6.05 26.37
C GLU A 9 -18.15 -5.73 25.38
N GLY A 10 -17.25 -6.68 25.11
CA GLY A 10 -17.58 -7.66 24.09
C GLY A 10 -17.66 -6.90 22.77
N ALA A 11 -16.53 -6.83 22.07
CA ALA A 11 -16.34 -6.13 20.80
C ALA A 11 -17.63 -6.07 19.99
N LEU A 12 -18.26 -4.89 19.92
CA LEU A 12 -19.27 -4.69 18.89
C LEU A 12 -18.51 -4.84 17.56
N PRO A 13 -18.88 -5.82 16.70
CA PRO A 13 -18.32 -5.85 15.37
C PRO A 13 -18.62 -4.47 14.75
N PRO A 14 -17.65 -3.79 14.13
CA PRO A 14 -17.92 -2.51 13.50
C PRO A 14 -18.97 -2.73 12.41
N THR A 15 -20.22 -2.43 12.73
CA THR A 15 -21.38 -2.38 11.85
C THR A 15 -21.30 -1.13 10.96
N GLY A 16 -20.14 -0.91 10.35
CA GLY A 16 -19.86 0.12 9.35
C GLY A 16 -19.65 -0.55 8.00
N ALA A 17 -20.66 -0.45 7.14
CA ALA A 17 -20.67 -0.78 5.71
C ALA A 17 -19.30 -1.12 5.08
N GLY A 18 -19.01 -2.40 4.87
CA GLY A 18 -17.85 -2.83 4.05
C GLY A 18 -16.48 -2.36 4.57
N LEU A 19 -16.38 -1.95 5.84
CA LEU A 19 -15.13 -1.55 6.49
C LEU A 19 -14.44 -2.71 7.21
N ILE A 20 -14.63 -3.98 6.78
CA ILE A 20 -13.45 -4.85 6.83
C ILE A 20 -12.51 -4.19 5.83
N ARG A 21 -11.59 -3.38 6.38
CA ARG A 21 -10.42 -2.94 5.66
C ARG A 21 -9.65 -4.21 5.32
N TYR A 22 -10.03 -4.86 4.23
CA TYR A 22 -9.21 -5.70 3.37
C TYR A 22 -8.05 -4.84 2.78
N PHE A 23 -7.44 -4.01 3.63
CA PHE A 23 -6.18 -3.32 3.40
C PHE A 23 -5.04 -4.03 4.12
N ASP A 24 -5.36 -5.06 4.93
CA ASP A 24 -4.37 -5.91 5.60
C ASP A 24 -4.17 -7.26 4.88
N GLU A 25 -5.05 -7.61 3.95
CA GLU A 25 -4.90 -8.81 3.14
C GLU A 25 -4.05 -8.53 1.90
N GLU A 26 -2.76 -8.82 2.06
CA GLU A 26 -1.85 -9.30 1.02
C GLU A 26 -1.68 -8.44 -0.24
N THR A 27 -0.93 -7.35 -0.11
CA THR A 27 0.12 -7.13 -1.10
C THR A 27 1.47 -7.38 -0.44
N LYS A 28 1.89 -8.65 -0.37
CA LYS A 28 3.32 -9.01 -0.26
C LYS A 28 4.03 -8.69 -1.58
N GLY A 29 3.96 -7.42 -1.97
CA GLY A 29 4.67 -6.88 -3.11
C GLY A 29 5.96 -6.24 -2.66
N ILE A 30 6.99 -6.30 -3.50
CA ILE A 30 8.16 -5.45 -3.31
C ILE A 30 7.66 -4.00 -3.41
N LYS A 31 7.76 -3.25 -2.30
CA LYS A 31 7.45 -1.82 -2.28
C LYS A 31 8.54 -1.08 -3.06
N MET A 32 8.33 -0.93 -4.36
CA MET A 32 9.19 -0.16 -5.23
C MET A 32 8.79 1.31 -5.16
N SER A 33 9.77 2.17 -4.88
CA SER A 33 9.56 3.61 -5.00
C SER A 33 9.30 3.99 -6.46
N PRO A 34 8.31 4.86 -6.77
CA PRO A 34 7.99 5.25 -8.14
C PRO A 34 9.19 5.88 -8.87
N TYR A 35 10.11 6.50 -8.12
CA TYR A 35 11.36 7.04 -8.66
C TYR A 35 12.26 5.98 -9.28
N ILE A 36 12.22 4.73 -8.81
CA ILE A 36 13.02 3.62 -9.36
C ILE A 36 12.51 3.26 -10.75
N ALA A 37 11.20 3.19 -10.94
CA ALA A 37 10.60 2.90 -12.25
C ALA A 37 10.93 3.99 -13.27
N VAL A 38 10.80 5.26 -12.87
CA VAL A 38 11.14 6.41 -13.72
C VAL A 38 12.64 6.39 -14.06
N GLY A 39 13.51 6.14 -13.09
CA GLY A 39 14.95 6.04 -13.30
C GLY A 39 15.33 4.93 -14.27
N LEU A 40 14.71 3.76 -14.17
CA LEU A 40 14.92 2.65 -15.10
C LEU A 40 14.55 3.03 -16.54
N CYS A 41 13.38 3.64 -16.75
CA CYS A 41 12.95 4.06 -18.08
C CYS A 41 13.94 5.05 -18.71
N ILE A 42 14.38 6.05 -17.94
CA ILE A 42 15.36 7.04 -18.41
C ILE A 42 16.69 6.37 -18.72
N ALA A 43 17.20 5.53 -17.82
CA ALA A 43 18.47 4.83 -18.01
C ALA A 43 18.46 3.96 -19.27
N THR A 44 17.40 3.18 -19.49
CA THR A 44 17.25 2.37 -20.71
C THR A 44 17.21 3.24 -21.95
N GLY A 45 16.46 4.35 -21.94
CA GLY A 45 16.42 5.29 -23.06
C GLY A 45 17.79 5.85 -23.41
N VAL A 46 18.55 6.28 -22.40
CA VAL A 46 19.92 6.80 -22.60
C VAL A 46 20.84 5.74 -23.17
N ILE A 47 20.79 4.50 -22.67
CA ILE A 47 21.63 3.39 -23.18
C ILE A 47 21.32 3.12 -24.65
N VAL A 48 20.04 3.06 -25.03
CA VAL A 48 19.63 2.82 -26.43
C VAL A 48 20.12 3.94 -27.34
N VAL A 49 19.96 5.20 -26.92
CA VAL A 49 20.42 6.36 -27.70
C VAL A 49 21.95 6.35 -27.83
N LEU A 50 22.68 6.11 -26.74
CA LEU A 50 24.14 6.03 -26.77
C LEU A 50 24.63 4.92 -27.71
N LEU A 51 24.02 3.73 -27.62
CA LEU A 51 24.37 2.61 -28.49
C LEU A 51 24.06 2.92 -29.96
N HIS A 52 22.96 3.61 -30.24
CA HIS A 52 22.60 4.02 -31.60
C HIS A 52 23.57 5.06 -32.16
N VAL A 53 24.04 6.01 -31.35
CA VAL A 53 24.99 7.05 -31.79
C VAL A 53 26.41 6.47 -31.98
N LEU A 54 26.80 5.48 -31.17
CA LEU A 54 28.14 4.90 -31.20
C LEU A 54 28.35 3.87 -32.32
N ARG A 55 27.26 3.39 -32.95
CA ARG A 55 27.27 2.31 -33.95
C ARG A 55 26.92 2.81 -35.35
#